data_AF-A0A7M2YTF0-F1
#
_entry.id   AF-A0A7M2YTF0-F1
#
_cell.length_a   1.000
_cell.length_b   1.000
_cell.length_c   1.000
_cell.angle_alpha   90.00
_cell.angle_beta   90.00
_cell.angle_gamma   90.00
#
_symmetry.space_group_name_H-M   'P 1'
#
loop_
_entity.id
_entity.type
_entity.pdbx_description
1 polymer ?
#
loop_
_entity_poly.entity_id
_entity_poly.type
_entity_poly.pdbx_seq_one_letter_code
_entity_poly.pdbx_strand_id
1 'polypeptide(L)'
;MSLETRDLIGVEILAVGGPVHGKGSAPEGDYWTEADLRAMAQADSELGDELKPPNKLGHSPSQTLLENSLPAPTDGEMPAAGWVENVRVNDDGSKLLADIMAVPATVADLIEAGAWRTRSVELSRVTSQATGKVYDWVVTGLAWLGGKMPAVRTLDDVVKLYAQEGLDDPQASAVLLYAVGDVIWSPTDGYQALRGAVSDALNGPSDVMDPRFWVCDVTDGKALVEDWQSDHAWVVPFTGSASDGVTVAERGAWIPAAAAWLEAPRAYERAVALRSTGVPDPDPDSRPVPAKFSDEQRRTFAEATGLEADKVNDEMLEKAGVPAEAGEPKPDPARENQDADMRRELAELRSEVDDTKRELHEERRNAFVEDAIRAGKVKPGAREKLEKLYDRDADAAREFVAELDANEDLAREYGADGQGDGDDEQDEISKAYEADMAARHGVKPEELI
;
A
#
# COMPACT_ATOMS: atom_id res chain seq x y z
N MET A 1 19.87 14.30 -16.99
CA MET A 1 20.75 13.13 -17.05
C MET A 1 19.94 12.01 -17.71
N SER A 2 20.50 11.24 -18.64
CA SER A 2 19.82 10.04 -19.14
C SER A 2 19.77 9.01 -18.02
N LEU A 3 18.60 8.42 -17.77
CA LEU A 3 18.50 7.29 -16.86
C LEU A 3 19.21 6.09 -17.52
N GLU A 4 19.93 5.31 -16.73
CA GLU A 4 20.44 4.02 -17.17
C GLU A 4 19.25 3.08 -17.42
N THR A 5 19.30 2.34 -18.52
CA THR A 5 18.24 1.40 -18.92
C THR A 5 18.80 0.02 -19.18
N ARG A 6 17.97 -1.01 -18.96
CA ARG A 6 18.25 -2.42 -19.23
C ARG A 6 17.07 -3.04 -19.98
N ASP A 7 17.39 -4.03 -20.80
CA ASP A 7 16.41 -4.81 -21.54
C ASP A 7 16.13 -6.13 -20.80
N LEU A 8 14.86 -6.50 -20.69
CA LEU A 8 14.43 -7.78 -20.12
C LEU A 8 14.00 -8.71 -21.26
N ILE A 9 14.80 -9.74 -21.55
CA ILE A 9 14.63 -10.58 -22.74
C ILE A 9 13.82 -11.84 -22.42
N GLY A 10 12.86 -12.18 -23.28
CA GLY A 10 12.10 -13.43 -23.21
C GLY A 10 11.14 -13.48 -22.02
N VAL A 11 10.59 -12.34 -21.63
CA VAL A 11 9.57 -12.23 -20.60
C VAL A 11 8.30 -12.91 -21.10
N GLU A 12 7.86 -13.97 -20.42
CA GLU A 12 6.54 -14.54 -20.65
C GLU A 12 5.46 -13.47 -20.38
N ILE A 13 4.43 -13.36 -21.20
CA ILE A 13 3.35 -12.36 -21.05
C ILE A 13 1.95 -12.96 -21.11
N LEU A 14 1.82 -14.15 -21.69
CA LEU A 14 0.56 -14.91 -21.78
C LEU A 14 0.88 -16.40 -21.93
N ALA A 15 -0.04 -17.26 -21.48
CA ALA A 15 0.06 -18.71 -21.65
C ALA A 15 -1.24 -19.27 -22.24
N VAL A 16 -1.16 -20.45 -22.85
CA VAL A 16 -2.34 -21.19 -23.30
C VAL A 16 -3.22 -21.57 -22.11
N GLY A 17 -4.53 -21.67 -22.35
CA GLY A 17 -5.54 -21.95 -21.34
C GLY A 17 -6.26 -20.70 -20.88
N GLY A 18 -6.86 -20.78 -19.70
CA GLY A 18 -7.71 -19.77 -19.10
C GLY A 18 -8.33 -20.28 -17.79
N PRO A 19 -9.28 -19.54 -17.21
CA PRO A 19 -9.82 -18.28 -17.72
C PRO A 19 -8.88 -17.10 -17.46
N VAL A 20 -8.73 -16.22 -18.46
CA VAL A 20 -8.13 -14.88 -18.30
C VAL A 20 -9.25 -13.87 -18.28
N HIS A 21 -9.32 -13.06 -17.23
CA HIS A 21 -10.34 -12.01 -17.12
C HIS A 21 -9.71 -10.64 -17.40
N GLY A 22 -10.20 -9.99 -18.44
CA GLY A 22 -9.84 -8.63 -18.83
C GLY A 22 -11.07 -7.77 -19.10
N LYS A 23 -10.84 -6.48 -19.38
CA LYS A 23 -11.91 -5.57 -19.78
C LYS A 23 -12.47 -6.02 -21.14
N GLY A 24 -13.73 -6.43 -21.15
CA GLY A 24 -14.41 -6.92 -22.35
C GLY A 24 -14.38 -8.44 -22.53
N SER A 25 -13.70 -9.18 -21.64
CA SER A 25 -13.82 -10.64 -21.58
C SER A 25 -15.25 -11.05 -21.23
N ALA A 26 -15.65 -12.24 -21.69
CA ALA A 26 -16.92 -12.83 -21.30
C ALA A 26 -16.93 -13.15 -19.78
N PRO A 27 -18.11 -13.32 -19.13
CA PRO A 27 -18.19 -13.71 -17.72
C PRO A 27 -17.39 -14.97 -17.36
N GLU A 28 -17.32 -15.93 -18.28
CA GLU A 28 -16.55 -17.17 -18.17
C GLU A 28 -15.03 -16.99 -18.34
N GLY A 29 -14.58 -15.79 -18.72
CA GLY A 29 -13.19 -15.48 -19.06
C GLY A 29 -12.76 -15.96 -20.44
N ASP A 30 -11.63 -15.43 -20.92
CA ASP A 30 -11.06 -15.81 -22.20
C ASP A 30 -10.16 -17.03 -22.05
N TYR A 31 -10.16 -17.90 -23.06
CA TYR A 31 -9.30 -19.07 -23.15
C TYR A 31 -8.47 -18.99 -24.42
N TRP A 32 -7.15 -19.12 -24.27
CA TRP A 32 -6.20 -18.98 -25.36
C TRP A 32 -5.68 -20.32 -25.82
N THR A 33 -5.73 -20.57 -27.12
CA THR A 33 -5.12 -21.75 -27.76
C THR A 33 -3.71 -21.42 -28.26
N GLU A 34 -2.91 -22.44 -28.58
CA GLU A 34 -1.61 -22.23 -29.24
C GLU A 34 -1.75 -21.46 -30.56
N ALA A 35 -2.86 -21.68 -31.30
CA ALA A 35 -3.13 -20.99 -32.55
C ALA A 35 -3.37 -19.49 -32.32
N ASP A 36 -4.03 -19.12 -31.23
CA ASP A 36 -4.25 -17.73 -30.85
C ASP A 36 -2.92 -17.05 -30.51
N LEU A 37 -2.06 -17.69 -29.71
CA LEU A 37 -0.74 -17.13 -29.39
C LEU A 37 0.14 -16.95 -30.63
N ARG A 38 0.10 -17.90 -31.57
CA ARG A 38 0.80 -17.79 -32.86
C ARG A 38 0.25 -16.65 -33.72
N ALA A 39 -1.07 -16.45 -33.71
CA ALA A 39 -1.71 -15.34 -34.41
C ALA A 39 -1.32 -13.98 -33.81
N MET A 40 -1.18 -13.88 -32.48
CA MET A 40 -0.70 -12.67 -31.81
C MET A 40 0.76 -12.35 -32.17
N ALA A 41 1.65 -13.35 -32.12
CA ALA A 41 3.05 -13.19 -32.52
C ALA A 41 3.18 -12.81 -34.01
N GLN A 42 2.36 -13.41 -34.88
CA GLN A 42 2.31 -13.03 -36.29
C GLN A 42 1.81 -11.59 -36.47
N ALA A 43 0.79 -11.17 -35.72
CA ALA A 43 0.27 -9.81 -35.77
C ALA A 43 1.34 -8.78 -35.37
N ASP A 44 2.11 -9.04 -34.30
CA ASP A 44 3.22 -8.19 -33.87
C ASP A 44 4.27 -8.05 -34.98
N SER A 45 4.69 -9.17 -35.59
CA SER A 45 5.66 -9.14 -36.69
C SER A 45 5.14 -8.40 -37.94
N GLU A 46 3.84 -8.45 -38.23
CA GLU A 46 3.24 -7.77 -39.39
C GLU A 46 2.94 -6.28 -39.11
N LEU A 47 2.75 -5.91 -37.84
CA LEU A 47 2.41 -4.55 -37.38
C LEU A 47 3.61 -3.79 -36.81
N GLY A 48 4.80 -4.38 -36.70
CA GLY A 48 5.90 -3.88 -35.87
C GLY A 48 6.28 -2.40 -36.02
N ASP A 49 6.20 -1.83 -37.23
CA ASP A 49 6.48 -0.39 -37.44
C ASP A 49 5.28 0.52 -37.13
N GLU A 50 4.06 -0.04 -37.08
CA GLU A 50 2.80 0.68 -36.83
C GLU A 50 2.48 0.82 -35.33
N LEU A 51 2.96 -0.11 -34.50
CA LEU A 51 2.66 -0.16 -33.07
C LEU A 51 3.93 -0.15 -32.22
N LYS A 52 3.87 0.57 -31.09
CA LYS A 52 4.89 0.55 -30.05
C LYS A 52 4.21 0.33 -28.71
N PRO A 53 3.88 -0.92 -28.35
CA PRO A 53 3.14 -1.21 -27.14
C PRO A 53 3.98 -0.79 -25.92
N PRO A 54 3.49 0.09 -25.02
CA PRO A 54 4.24 0.47 -23.84
C PRO A 54 4.19 -0.65 -22.79
N ASN A 55 5.22 -0.73 -21.94
CA ASN A 55 5.10 -1.38 -20.64
C ASN A 55 4.86 -0.34 -19.56
N LYS A 56 4.03 -0.66 -18.56
CA LYS A 56 3.65 0.27 -17.48
C LYS A 56 3.55 -0.43 -16.13
N LEU A 57 3.64 0.36 -15.07
CA LEU A 57 3.47 -0.11 -13.70
C LEU A 57 2.00 0.11 -13.29
N GLY A 58 1.19 -0.95 -13.33
CA GLY A 58 -0.23 -0.89 -12.99
C GLY A 58 -1.19 -0.71 -14.17
N HIS A 59 -2.50 -0.72 -13.87
CA HIS A 59 -3.61 -0.62 -14.83
C HIS A 59 -4.50 0.62 -14.69
N SER A 60 -4.72 1.14 -13.48
CA SER A 60 -5.79 2.15 -13.27
C SER A 60 -5.26 3.50 -12.80
N PRO A 61 -5.91 4.62 -13.20
CA PRO A 61 -5.62 5.95 -12.64
C PRO A 61 -5.67 5.98 -11.11
N SER A 62 -6.49 5.12 -10.50
CA SER A 62 -6.64 4.95 -9.05
C SER A 62 -5.51 4.19 -8.35
N GLN A 63 -4.50 3.70 -9.10
CA GLN A 63 -3.27 3.23 -8.47
C GLN A 63 -2.42 4.44 -8.06
N THR A 64 -2.55 4.77 -6.79
CA THR A 64 -2.10 5.96 -6.03
C THR A 64 -0.61 6.33 -6.18
N LEU A 65 0.20 5.50 -6.82
CA LEU A 65 1.61 5.79 -7.14
C LEU A 65 1.78 7.07 -7.96
N LEU A 66 0.77 7.46 -8.75
CA LEU A 66 0.81 8.63 -9.63
C LEU A 66 -0.09 9.79 -9.16
N GLU A 67 -1.09 9.54 -8.31
CA GLU A 67 -2.07 10.55 -7.87
C GLU A 67 -1.44 11.72 -7.09
N ASN A 68 -0.30 11.50 -6.42
CA ASN A 68 0.37 12.57 -5.64
C ASN A 68 1.37 13.40 -6.45
N SER A 69 1.59 13.10 -7.73
CA SER A 69 2.67 13.72 -8.51
C SER A 69 2.19 14.56 -9.68
N LEU A 70 1.01 14.27 -10.24
CA LEU A 70 0.46 14.92 -11.43
C LEU A 70 -1.08 14.91 -11.35
N PRO A 71 -1.80 15.87 -11.97
CA PRO A 71 -3.25 15.79 -12.11
C PRO A 71 -3.60 14.41 -12.70
N ALA A 72 -4.58 13.74 -12.08
CA ALA A 72 -4.92 12.34 -12.34
C ALA A 72 -4.85 12.04 -13.86
N PRO A 73 -3.91 11.18 -14.31
CA PRO A 73 -3.81 10.84 -15.72
C PRO A 73 -5.17 10.32 -16.18
N THR A 74 -5.62 10.77 -17.35
CA THR A 74 -6.86 10.22 -17.93
C THR A 74 -6.69 8.72 -18.19
N ASP A 75 -7.79 7.97 -18.33
CA ASP A 75 -7.76 6.52 -18.58
C ASP A 75 -6.72 6.16 -19.67
N GLY A 76 -5.59 5.60 -19.24
CA GLY A 76 -4.52 5.12 -20.12
C GLY A 76 -3.22 5.95 -20.14
N GLU A 77 -3.13 7.09 -19.47
CA GLU A 77 -1.93 7.97 -19.50
C GLU A 77 -0.90 7.65 -18.40
N MET A 78 -0.60 6.37 -18.17
CA MET A 78 0.54 6.03 -17.32
C MET A 78 1.85 6.22 -18.08
N PRO A 79 2.91 6.77 -17.45
CA PRO A 79 4.22 6.85 -18.08
C PRO A 79 4.70 5.44 -18.42
N ALA A 80 5.22 5.28 -19.64
CA ALA A 80 5.82 4.02 -20.05
C ALA A 80 7.10 3.79 -19.24
N ALA A 81 7.22 2.62 -18.63
CA ALA A 81 8.45 2.13 -18.01
C ALA A 81 9.35 1.38 -19.02
N GLY A 82 9.06 1.54 -20.31
CA GLY A 82 9.78 0.93 -21.45
C GLY A 82 8.79 0.45 -22.52
N TRP A 83 9.25 -0.42 -23.42
CA TRP A 83 8.49 -0.83 -24.60
C TRP A 83 8.48 -2.34 -24.77
N VAL A 84 7.37 -2.89 -25.23
CA VAL A 84 7.26 -4.31 -25.57
C VAL A 84 7.70 -4.49 -27.03
N GLU A 85 8.64 -5.37 -27.28
CA GLU A 85 9.14 -5.73 -28.61
C GLU A 85 9.27 -7.25 -28.75
N ASN A 86 9.46 -7.73 -29.98
CA ASN A 86 9.78 -9.12 -30.31
C ASN A 86 8.80 -10.14 -29.68
N VAL A 87 7.50 -9.91 -29.88
CA VAL A 87 6.46 -10.81 -29.37
C VAL A 87 6.50 -12.11 -30.17
N ARG A 88 6.72 -13.22 -29.46
CA ARG A 88 6.95 -14.54 -30.07
C ARG A 88 6.39 -15.66 -29.21
N VAL A 89 6.07 -16.78 -29.81
CA VAL A 89 5.76 -17.99 -29.05
C VAL A 89 7.05 -18.70 -28.63
N ASN A 90 7.04 -19.36 -27.48
CA ASN A 90 8.11 -20.26 -27.07
C ASN A 90 8.13 -21.55 -27.94
N ASP A 91 9.16 -22.38 -27.76
CA ASP A 91 9.43 -23.53 -28.63
C ASP A 91 8.29 -24.56 -28.69
N ASP A 92 7.58 -24.79 -27.58
CA ASP A 92 6.44 -25.72 -27.52
C ASP A 92 5.10 -25.06 -27.86
N GLY A 93 5.07 -23.74 -28.06
CA GLY A 93 3.86 -22.97 -28.36
C GLY A 93 2.95 -22.69 -27.17
N SER A 94 3.32 -23.11 -25.95
CA SER A 94 2.47 -22.98 -24.76
C SER A 94 2.47 -21.57 -24.16
N LYS A 95 3.42 -20.72 -24.53
CA LYS A 95 3.63 -19.38 -23.95
C LYS A 95 3.93 -18.34 -25.02
N LEU A 96 3.42 -17.14 -24.80
CA LEU A 96 3.79 -15.93 -25.51
C LEU A 96 4.87 -15.21 -24.71
N LEU A 97 6.00 -14.93 -25.35
CA LEU A 97 7.15 -14.22 -24.82
C LEU A 97 7.27 -12.86 -25.51
N ALA A 98 7.85 -11.88 -24.82
CA ALA A 98 8.23 -10.60 -25.38
C ALA A 98 9.53 -10.10 -24.74
N ASP A 99 10.22 -9.19 -25.43
CA ASP A 99 11.37 -8.48 -24.90
C ASP A 99 10.90 -7.09 -24.44
N ILE A 100 11.31 -6.68 -23.24
CA ILE A 100 10.90 -5.42 -22.63
C ILE A 100 12.09 -4.47 -22.66
N MET A 101 12.05 -3.53 -23.58
CA MET A 101 13.19 -2.70 -23.97
C MET A 101 13.19 -1.36 -23.23
N ALA A 102 14.41 -0.84 -23.01
CA ALA A 102 14.65 0.46 -22.41
C ALA A 102 13.98 0.67 -21.04
N VAL A 103 13.96 -0.38 -20.21
CA VAL A 103 13.43 -0.31 -18.84
C VAL A 103 14.43 0.42 -17.95
N PRO A 104 14.04 1.45 -17.18
CA PRO A 104 14.96 2.08 -16.22
C PRO A 104 15.61 1.01 -15.32
N ALA A 105 16.94 1.07 -15.15
CA ALA A 105 17.70 -0.01 -14.53
C ALA A 105 17.15 -0.41 -13.15
N THR A 106 16.76 0.57 -12.33
CA THR A 106 16.13 0.34 -11.01
C THR A 106 14.79 -0.40 -11.12
N VAL A 107 13.98 -0.09 -12.13
CA VAL A 107 12.69 -0.79 -12.36
C VAL A 107 12.94 -2.23 -12.80
N ALA A 108 13.93 -2.44 -13.66
CA ALA A 108 14.34 -3.78 -14.08
C ALA A 108 14.80 -4.63 -12.87
N ASP A 109 15.64 -4.08 -11.98
CA ASP A 109 16.08 -4.77 -10.76
C ASP A 109 14.90 -5.22 -9.89
N LEU A 110 13.90 -4.35 -9.72
CA LEU A 110 12.72 -4.65 -8.92
C LEU A 110 11.82 -5.71 -9.57
N ILE A 111 11.68 -5.69 -10.90
CA ILE A 111 10.95 -6.73 -11.63
C ILE A 111 11.65 -8.08 -11.46
N GLU A 112 12.97 -8.13 -11.63
CA GLU A 112 13.78 -9.34 -11.46
C GLU A 112 13.79 -9.86 -10.02
N ALA A 113 13.77 -8.95 -9.03
CA ALA A 113 13.59 -9.29 -7.61
C ALA A 113 12.17 -9.80 -7.29
N GLY A 114 11.22 -9.70 -8.24
CA GLY A 114 9.87 -10.18 -8.08
C GLY A 114 8.94 -9.23 -7.32
N ALA A 115 9.21 -7.92 -7.32
CA ALA A 115 8.29 -6.91 -6.78
C ALA A 115 6.98 -6.84 -7.59
N TRP A 116 7.03 -7.21 -8.88
CA TRP A 116 5.89 -7.28 -9.80
C TRP A 116 5.81 -8.66 -10.47
N ARG A 117 5.46 -9.69 -9.70
CA ARG A 117 5.36 -11.08 -10.22
C ARG A 117 4.20 -11.27 -11.18
N THR A 118 3.12 -10.54 -10.96
CA THR A 118 1.92 -10.62 -11.80
C THR A 118 2.06 -9.61 -12.93
N ARG A 119 1.55 -10.01 -14.09
CA ARG A 119 1.60 -9.24 -15.31
C ARG A 119 0.30 -9.44 -16.06
N SER A 120 -0.07 -8.43 -16.81
CA SER A 120 -1.30 -8.45 -17.58
C SER A 120 -1.02 -7.86 -18.95
N VAL A 121 -1.21 -8.69 -19.96
CA VAL A 121 -1.10 -8.29 -21.35
C VAL A 121 -2.34 -7.50 -21.75
N GLU A 122 -2.13 -6.35 -22.38
CA GLU A 122 -3.22 -5.59 -22.98
C GLU A 122 -3.38 -6.03 -24.42
N LEU A 123 -4.58 -6.49 -24.77
CA LEU A 123 -4.92 -6.98 -26.09
C LEU A 123 -5.98 -6.09 -26.72
N SER A 124 -5.87 -5.82 -28.01
CA SER A 124 -6.88 -5.08 -28.75
C SER A 124 -7.00 -5.54 -30.19
N ARG A 125 -8.18 -5.32 -30.75
CA ARG A 125 -8.42 -5.46 -32.19
C ARG A 125 -7.81 -4.27 -32.93
N VAL A 126 -6.96 -4.53 -33.91
CA VAL A 126 -6.26 -3.48 -34.67
C VAL A 126 -6.44 -3.70 -36.18
N THR A 127 -6.62 -2.61 -36.92
CA THR A 127 -6.58 -2.62 -38.38
C THR A 127 -5.26 -2.00 -38.83
N SER A 128 -4.45 -2.75 -39.57
CA SER A 128 -3.18 -2.23 -40.13
C SER A 128 -3.45 -1.03 -41.01
N GLN A 129 -2.74 0.06 -40.76
CA GLN A 129 -2.78 1.28 -41.55
C GLN A 129 -2.15 1.07 -42.93
N ALA A 130 -1.12 0.21 -43.03
CA ALA A 130 -0.43 -0.05 -44.28
C ALA A 130 -1.23 -0.98 -45.22
N THR A 131 -1.90 -2.00 -44.66
CA THR A 131 -2.52 -3.09 -45.45
C THR A 131 -4.04 -3.12 -45.38
N GLY A 132 -4.65 -2.46 -44.40
CA GLY A 132 -6.09 -2.55 -44.11
C GLY A 132 -6.53 -3.91 -43.53
N LYS A 133 -5.60 -4.84 -43.28
CA LYS A 133 -5.89 -6.13 -42.65
C LYS A 133 -6.31 -5.91 -41.19
N VAL A 134 -7.37 -6.60 -40.77
CA VAL A 134 -7.84 -6.58 -39.38
C VAL A 134 -7.27 -7.76 -38.63
N TYR A 135 -6.72 -7.51 -37.45
CA TYR A 135 -6.21 -8.49 -36.50
C TYR A 135 -7.08 -8.45 -35.26
N ASP A 136 -7.62 -9.60 -34.86
CA ASP A 136 -8.55 -9.65 -33.73
C ASP A 136 -7.84 -9.48 -32.39
N TRP A 137 -6.60 -9.97 -32.27
CA TRP A 137 -5.80 -9.90 -31.05
C TRP A 137 -4.37 -9.42 -31.34
N VAL A 138 -4.07 -8.21 -30.87
CA VAL A 138 -2.74 -7.59 -30.95
C VAL A 138 -2.32 -7.13 -29.57
N VAL A 139 -1.07 -7.38 -29.20
CA VAL A 139 -0.47 -6.86 -27.97
C VAL A 139 -0.34 -5.35 -28.10
N THR A 140 -1.10 -4.61 -27.29
CA THR A 140 -1.11 -3.14 -27.29
C THR A 140 -0.49 -2.54 -26.04
N GLY A 141 -0.14 -3.36 -25.05
CA GLY A 141 0.65 -2.96 -23.89
C GLY A 141 0.92 -4.11 -22.93
N LEU A 142 1.73 -3.84 -21.92
CA LEU A 142 2.00 -4.77 -20.81
C LEU A 142 1.95 -4.02 -19.47
N ALA A 143 1.13 -4.48 -18.54
CA ALA A 143 1.08 -3.93 -17.19
C ALA A 143 1.77 -4.88 -16.20
N TRP A 144 2.72 -4.34 -15.45
CA TRP A 144 3.33 -4.99 -14.29
C TRP A 144 2.43 -4.74 -13.08
N LEU A 145 1.91 -5.81 -12.50
CA LEU A 145 0.95 -5.75 -11.41
C LEU A 145 1.64 -6.09 -10.09
N GLY A 146 1.42 -5.21 -9.11
CA GLY A 146 1.82 -5.48 -7.73
C GLY A 146 0.81 -6.41 -7.06
N GLY A 147 1.14 -6.88 -5.86
CA GLY A 147 0.26 -7.78 -5.09
C GLY A 147 -0.99 -7.13 -4.47
N LYS A 148 -0.98 -5.80 -4.25
CA LYS A 148 -1.93 -5.01 -3.42
C LYS A 148 -2.08 -5.58 -1.98
N MET A 149 -1.64 -4.98 -0.88
CA MET A 149 -0.95 -3.71 -0.55
C MET A 149 -0.03 -3.92 0.70
N PRO A 150 0.96 -3.06 1.03
CA PRO A 150 0.71 -1.66 1.39
C PRO A 150 1.27 -0.61 0.42
N ALA A 151 0.82 0.62 0.66
CA ALA A 151 0.94 1.80 -0.19
C ALA A 151 2.39 2.22 -0.43
N VAL A 152 2.91 1.86 -1.59
CA VAL A 152 4.07 2.52 -2.18
C VAL A 152 3.56 3.83 -2.80
N ARG A 153 4.08 4.98 -2.36
CA ARG A 153 3.63 6.30 -2.83
C ARG A 153 4.55 6.90 -3.88
N THR A 154 5.81 6.46 -3.91
CA THR A 154 6.85 6.90 -4.85
C THR A 154 7.74 5.73 -5.26
N LEU A 155 8.47 5.83 -6.38
CA LEU A 155 9.45 4.82 -6.77
C LEU A 155 10.53 4.60 -5.69
N ASP A 156 10.90 5.64 -4.95
CA ASP A 156 11.82 5.58 -3.81
C ASP A 156 11.31 4.71 -2.66
N ASP A 157 9.99 4.59 -2.47
CA ASP A 157 9.42 3.75 -1.41
C ASP A 157 9.61 2.27 -1.71
N VAL A 158 9.64 1.87 -3.00
CA VAL A 158 9.99 0.51 -3.39
C VAL A 158 11.49 0.27 -3.15
N VAL A 159 12.33 1.22 -3.54
CA VAL A 159 13.78 1.12 -3.31
C VAL A 159 14.07 1.02 -1.81
N LYS A 160 13.40 1.79 -0.96
CA LYS A 160 13.53 1.72 0.51
C LYS A 160 13.07 0.40 1.10
N LEU A 161 12.03 -0.22 0.54
CA LEU A 161 11.56 -1.54 0.97
C LEU A 161 12.68 -2.59 0.85
N TYR A 162 13.43 -2.56 -0.25
CA TYR A 162 14.51 -3.50 -0.51
C TYR A 162 15.89 -3.03 0.01
N ALA A 163 16.11 -1.72 0.17
CA ALA A 163 17.35 -1.18 0.76
C ALA A 163 17.49 -1.45 2.26
N GLN A 164 16.39 -1.82 2.95
CA GLN A 164 16.45 -2.31 4.33
C GLN A 164 17.04 -3.72 4.44
N GLU A 165 17.15 -4.48 3.33
CA GLU A 165 17.84 -5.78 3.29
C GLU A 165 19.34 -5.64 2.94
N GLY A 166 20.00 -4.65 3.53
CA GLY A 166 21.45 -4.50 3.52
C GLY A 166 22.13 -5.50 4.47
N LEU A 167 22.55 -6.63 3.88
CA LEU A 167 23.43 -7.65 4.43
C LEU A 167 24.67 -7.05 5.14
N ASP A 168 24.85 -7.36 6.42
CA ASP A 168 26.15 -7.60 7.14
C ASP A 168 26.11 -7.39 8.67
N ASP A 169 24.95 -7.20 9.31
CA ASP A 169 24.85 -7.20 10.78
C ASP A 169 24.30 -8.54 11.33
N PRO A 170 25.13 -9.40 11.96
CA PRO A 170 24.68 -10.65 12.57
C PRO A 170 23.83 -10.47 13.85
N GLN A 171 23.54 -9.23 14.29
CA GLN A 171 22.62 -8.94 15.39
C GLN A 171 21.33 -8.22 14.98
N ALA A 172 21.14 -7.91 13.69
CA ALA A 172 19.87 -7.39 13.17
C ALA A 172 18.92 -8.52 12.77
N SER A 173 18.60 -9.42 13.70
CA SER A 173 17.48 -10.35 13.56
C SER A 173 16.22 -9.76 14.17
N ALA A 174 15.71 -8.70 13.54
CA ALA A 174 14.27 -8.53 13.40
C ALA A 174 13.89 -9.10 12.03
N VAL A 175 14.05 -10.42 11.91
CA VAL A 175 13.41 -11.19 10.85
C VAL A 175 11.93 -10.99 11.07
N LEU A 176 11.28 -10.24 10.18
CA LEU A 176 9.85 -10.29 10.01
C LEU A 176 9.56 -11.64 9.35
N LEU A 177 9.57 -12.68 10.18
CA LEU A 177 9.22 -14.05 9.85
C LEU A 177 7.70 -14.03 9.63
N TYR A 178 7.26 -13.59 8.45
CA TYR A 178 5.96 -13.98 7.96
C TYR A 178 6.13 -15.39 7.40
N ALA A 179 5.50 -16.35 8.07
CA ALA A 179 5.39 -17.69 7.54
C ALA A 179 4.91 -17.61 6.09
N VAL A 180 5.68 -18.22 5.18
CA VAL A 180 5.20 -18.61 3.86
C VAL A 180 3.97 -19.49 4.09
N GLY A 181 2.77 -18.91 3.99
CA GLY A 181 1.52 -19.64 4.21
C GLY A 181 0.34 -18.81 4.72
N ASP A 182 0.54 -17.68 5.39
CA ASP A 182 -0.59 -16.97 6.02
C ASP A 182 -1.22 -15.93 5.09
N VAL A 183 -2.24 -16.40 4.38
CA VAL A 183 -3.28 -15.56 3.80
C VAL A 183 -4.03 -14.90 4.97
N ILE A 184 -3.83 -13.59 5.19
CA ILE A 184 -4.40 -12.85 6.34
C ILE A 184 -5.93 -12.95 6.38
N TRP A 185 -6.57 -13.13 5.22
CA TRP A 185 -7.91 -13.68 5.08
C TRP A 185 -8.19 -13.84 3.58
N SER A 186 -8.48 -15.07 3.13
CA SER A 186 -9.08 -15.31 1.81
C SER A 186 -10.44 -15.89 2.09
N PRO A 187 -11.52 -15.15 1.84
CA PRO A 187 -12.83 -15.77 1.94
C PRO A 187 -12.89 -16.93 0.94
N THR A 188 -13.49 -18.05 1.34
CA THR A 188 -13.65 -19.24 0.50
C THR A 188 -14.30 -18.89 -0.84
N ASP A 189 -15.14 -17.86 -0.86
CA ASP A 189 -15.88 -17.40 -2.03
C ASP A 189 -15.14 -16.32 -2.84
N GLY A 190 -13.97 -15.87 -2.39
CA GLY A 190 -13.20 -14.79 -3.01
C GLY A 190 -13.67 -13.39 -2.57
N TYR A 191 -12.71 -12.47 -2.48
CA TYR A 191 -12.92 -11.11 -1.94
C TYR A 191 -14.05 -10.36 -2.65
N GLN A 192 -14.12 -10.43 -3.98
CA GLN A 192 -15.15 -9.73 -4.76
C GLN A 192 -16.55 -10.31 -4.56
N ALA A 193 -16.69 -11.64 -4.42
CA ALA A 193 -17.98 -12.27 -4.18
C ALA A 193 -18.52 -11.86 -2.82
N LEU A 194 -17.67 -11.85 -1.79
CA LEU A 194 -18.07 -11.43 -0.45
C LEU A 194 -18.40 -9.94 -0.38
N ARG A 195 -17.61 -9.09 -1.03
CA ARG A 195 -17.93 -7.66 -1.20
C ARG A 195 -19.28 -7.46 -1.88
N GLY A 196 -19.56 -8.23 -2.93
CA GLY A 196 -20.85 -8.25 -3.63
C GLY A 196 -21.99 -8.66 -2.70
N ALA A 197 -21.83 -9.75 -1.95
CA ALA A 197 -22.85 -10.24 -1.02
C ALA A 197 -23.12 -9.26 0.14
N VAL A 198 -22.09 -8.61 0.69
CA VAL A 198 -22.26 -7.53 1.68
C VAL A 198 -23.00 -6.34 1.05
N SER A 199 -22.65 -5.98 -0.18
CA SER A 199 -23.33 -4.90 -0.91
C SER A 199 -24.81 -5.23 -1.15
N ASP A 200 -25.13 -6.46 -1.53
CA ASP A 200 -26.50 -6.92 -1.74
C ASP A 200 -27.31 -6.92 -0.42
N ALA A 201 -26.67 -7.32 0.68
CA ALA A 201 -27.29 -7.30 2.00
C ALA A 201 -27.56 -5.87 2.50
N LEU A 202 -26.73 -4.89 2.13
CA LEU A 202 -26.90 -3.48 2.48
C LEU A 202 -27.92 -2.74 1.62
N ASN A 203 -27.96 -3.05 0.32
CA ASN A 203 -28.67 -2.25 -0.68
C ASN A 203 -29.88 -2.97 -1.32
N GLY A 204 -30.06 -4.27 -1.05
CA GLY A 204 -30.86 -5.13 -1.91
C GLY A 204 -30.07 -5.62 -3.13
N PRO A 205 -30.66 -6.47 -3.98
CA PRO A 205 -29.96 -7.08 -5.12
C PRO A 205 -29.25 -6.05 -6.01
N SER A 206 -28.09 -6.43 -6.55
CA SER A 206 -27.14 -5.61 -7.29
C SER A 206 -27.65 -4.87 -8.55
N ASP A 207 -28.94 -4.95 -8.90
CA ASP A 207 -29.53 -4.27 -10.06
C ASP A 207 -29.98 -2.82 -9.77
N VAL A 208 -29.79 -2.35 -8.54
CA VAL A 208 -30.04 -0.95 -8.16
C VAL A 208 -28.94 -0.05 -8.73
N MET A 209 -29.29 0.78 -9.72
CA MET A 209 -28.38 1.74 -10.38
C MET A 209 -27.76 2.80 -9.44
N ASP A 210 -28.34 3.01 -8.26
CA ASP A 210 -27.88 3.97 -7.24
C ASP A 210 -27.91 3.31 -5.84
N PRO A 211 -26.89 2.51 -5.46
CA PRO A 211 -26.82 1.96 -4.11
C PRO A 211 -26.67 3.09 -3.10
N ARG A 212 -27.40 3.01 -1.99
CA ARG A 212 -27.23 3.97 -0.90
C ARG A 212 -25.87 3.81 -0.23
N PHE A 213 -25.39 2.57 -0.13
CA PHE A 213 -24.18 2.21 0.59
C PHE A 213 -23.15 1.60 -0.36
N TRP A 214 -21.97 2.22 -0.41
CA TRP A 214 -20.83 1.71 -1.13
C TRP A 214 -19.92 0.91 -0.19
N VAL A 215 -19.71 -0.38 -0.49
CA VAL A 215 -18.77 -1.21 0.27
C VAL A 215 -17.36 -0.94 -0.25
N CYS A 216 -16.56 -0.21 0.51
CA CYS A 216 -15.19 0.15 0.14
C CYS A 216 -14.23 -1.05 0.28
N ASP A 217 -14.36 -1.79 1.38
CA ASP A 217 -13.48 -2.90 1.73
C ASP A 217 -14.23 -3.96 2.58
N VAL A 218 -13.73 -5.20 2.60
CA VAL A 218 -14.26 -6.30 3.41
C VAL A 218 -13.13 -7.10 4.07
N THR A 219 -13.39 -7.56 5.28
CA THR A 219 -12.54 -8.44 6.08
C THR A 219 -13.43 -9.50 6.76
N ASP A 220 -12.85 -10.42 7.53
CA ASP A 220 -13.63 -11.43 8.24
C ASP A 220 -14.64 -10.80 9.21
N GLY A 221 -15.92 -10.88 8.85
CA GLY A 221 -17.05 -10.37 9.62
C GLY A 221 -17.18 -8.84 9.72
N LYS A 222 -16.42 -8.05 8.94
CA LYS A 222 -16.53 -6.57 8.93
C LYS A 222 -16.33 -5.98 7.55
N ALA A 223 -17.12 -4.96 7.23
CA ALA A 223 -17.01 -4.20 5.99
C ALA A 223 -16.81 -2.71 6.28
N LEU A 224 -16.01 -2.03 5.45
CA LEU A 224 -15.98 -0.57 5.41
C LEU A 224 -17.03 -0.11 4.41
N VAL A 225 -17.97 0.70 4.87
CA VAL A 225 -19.14 1.10 4.10
C VAL A 225 -19.31 2.61 4.14
N GLU A 226 -19.55 3.24 3.00
CA GLU A 226 -19.80 4.68 2.85
C GLU A 226 -21.25 4.91 2.38
N ASP A 227 -21.96 5.90 2.94
CA ASP A 227 -23.26 6.33 2.40
C ASP A 227 -23.00 7.33 1.26
N TRP A 228 -23.40 6.97 0.05
CA TRP A 228 -23.15 7.79 -1.15
C TRP A 228 -23.87 9.15 -1.12
N GLN A 229 -24.85 9.33 -0.22
CA GLN A 229 -25.65 10.55 -0.10
C GLN A 229 -25.22 11.46 1.06
N SER A 230 -24.47 10.93 2.01
CA SER A 230 -23.97 11.67 3.16
C SER A 230 -22.57 11.15 3.41
N ASP A 231 -21.53 11.96 3.23
CA ASP A 231 -20.07 11.66 3.33
C ASP A 231 -19.63 11.01 4.66
N HIS A 232 -20.32 9.96 5.07
CA HIS A 232 -20.26 9.25 6.31
C HIS A 232 -19.89 7.83 5.95
N ALA A 233 -18.90 7.31 6.66
CA ALA A 233 -18.49 5.93 6.54
C ALA A 233 -18.63 5.23 7.89
N TRP A 234 -18.82 3.92 7.85
CA TRP A 234 -18.95 3.04 8.99
C TRP A 234 -18.14 1.76 8.79
N VAL A 235 -17.66 1.20 9.90
CA VAL A 235 -17.30 -0.21 9.99
C VAL A 235 -18.57 -0.96 10.36
N VAL A 236 -18.98 -1.84 9.47
CA VAL A 236 -20.24 -2.56 9.51
C VAL A 236 -19.95 -4.04 9.77
N PRO A 237 -20.27 -4.58 10.96
CA PRO A 237 -20.16 -6.00 11.21
C PRO A 237 -21.13 -6.79 10.34
N PHE A 238 -20.72 -7.98 9.90
CA PHE A 238 -21.57 -8.92 9.20
C PHE A 238 -21.24 -10.36 9.60
N THR A 239 -22.17 -11.28 9.33
CA THR A 239 -21.98 -12.73 9.49
C THR A 239 -22.35 -13.45 8.20
N GLY A 240 -21.82 -14.64 8.00
CA GLY A 240 -22.08 -15.46 6.82
C GLY A 240 -20.99 -15.35 5.75
N SER A 241 -21.22 -16.01 4.62
CA SER A 241 -20.31 -16.06 3.47
C SER A 241 -21.03 -15.60 2.21
N ALA A 242 -20.31 -15.46 1.09
CA ALA A 242 -20.97 -15.12 -0.17
C ALA A 242 -21.84 -16.27 -0.68
N SER A 243 -21.44 -17.53 -0.42
CA SER A 243 -22.20 -18.73 -0.80
C SER A 243 -23.46 -18.93 0.04
N ASP A 244 -23.39 -18.63 1.34
CA ASP A 244 -24.42 -18.99 2.31
C ASP A 244 -25.36 -17.82 2.65
N GLY A 245 -25.05 -16.65 2.08
CA GLY A 245 -25.74 -15.39 2.33
C GLY A 245 -25.07 -14.59 3.45
N VAL A 246 -24.95 -13.29 3.22
CA VAL A 246 -24.43 -12.33 4.21
C VAL A 246 -25.58 -11.70 4.97
N THR A 247 -25.47 -11.67 6.29
CA THR A 247 -26.35 -10.88 7.17
C THR A 247 -25.55 -9.76 7.80
N VAL A 248 -25.96 -8.54 7.54
CA VAL A 248 -25.32 -7.33 8.08
C VAL A 248 -25.92 -6.99 9.43
N ALA A 249 -25.10 -6.57 10.39
CA ALA A 249 -25.56 -6.15 11.70
C ALA A 249 -26.49 -4.93 11.60
N GLU A 250 -27.38 -4.78 12.58
CA GLU A 250 -28.28 -3.63 12.65
C GLU A 250 -27.51 -2.30 12.77
N ARG A 251 -28.09 -1.19 12.28
CA ARG A 251 -27.42 0.12 12.25
C ARG A 251 -26.87 0.59 13.60
N GLY A 252 -27.50 0.19 14.72
CA GLY A 252 -27.01 0.53 16.07
C GLY A 252 -25.65 -0.08 16.41
N ALA A 253 -25.25 -1.14 15.72
CA ALA A 253 -23.94 -1.79 15.85
C ALA A 253 -22.88 -1.25 14.87
N TRP A 254 -23.24 -0.29 14.01
CA TRP A 254 -22.31 0.28 13.04
C TRP A 254 -21.42 1.30 13.73
N ILE A 255 -20.11 1.17 13.53
CA ILE A 255 -19.13 2.05 14.16
C ILE A 255 -18.75 3.13 13.16
N PRO A 256 -18.97 4.43 13.43
CA PRO A 256 -18.53 5.50 12.53
C PRO A 256 -17.04 5.35 12.20
N ALA A 257 -16.71 5.24 10.92
CA ALA A 257 -15.35 5.00 10.46
C ALA A 257 -14.40 6.10 10.92
N ALA A 258 -14.88 7.34 11.06
CA ALA A 258 -14.13 8.45 11.63
C ALA A 258 -13.54 8.13 13.03
N ALA A 259 -14.23 7.42 13.91
CA ALA A 259 -13.72 7.10 15.24
C ALA A 259 -12.60 6.03 15.22
N ALA A 260 -12.67 5.08 14.27
CA ALA A 260 -11.70 3.99 14.16
C ALA A 260 -10.52 4.31 13.22
N TRP A 261 -10.71 5.24 12.28
CA TRP A 261 -9.75 5.58 11.23
C TRP A 261 -9.19 7.01 11.33
N LEU A 262 -9.60 7.89 12.25
CA LEU A 262 -8.98 9.23 12.36
C LEU A 262 -7.63 9.25 13.11
N GLU A 263 -7.31 8.25 13.92
CA GLU A 263 -6.04 8.20 14.67
C GLU A 263 -4.82 8.03 13.72
N ALA A 264 -4.91 7.13 12.74
CA ALA A 264 -3.77 6.82 11.86
C ALA A 264 -3.43 7.90 10.80
N PRO A 265 -4.41 8.53 10.10
CA PRO A 265 -4.17 9.59 9.14
C PRO A 265 -3.89 10.95 9.80
N ARG A 266 -4.43 11.27 10.98
CA ARG A 266 -4.12 12.55 11.66
C ARG A 266 -2.72 12.58 12.26
N ALA A 267 -2.13 11.43 12.61
CA ALA A 267 -0.71 11.32 12.93
C ALA A 267 0.15 11.59 11.67
N TYR A 268 -0.30 11.10 10.52
CA TYR A 268 0.36 11.31 9.23
C TYR A 268 0.25 12.75 8.70
N GLU A 269 -0.94 13.36 8.76
CA GLU A 269 -1.16 14.75 8.33
C GLU A 269 -0.40 15.75 9.20
N ARG A 270 -0.25 15.49 10.51
CA ARG A 270 0.65 16.26 11.39
C ARG A 270 2.10 16.16 10.93
N ALA A 271 2.58 14.96 10.60
CA ALA A 271 3.92 14.73 10.07
C ALA A 271 4.15 15.35 8.67
N VAL A 272 3.10 15.53 7.86
CA VAL A 272 3.18 16.18 6.53
C VAL A 272 3.10 17.72 6.65
N ALA A 273 2.26 18.25 7.54
CA ALA A 273 2.14 19.70 7.78
C ALA A 273 3.42 20.29 8.40
N LEU A 274 4.15 19.50 9.20
CA LEU A 274 5.50 19.85 9.68
C LEU A 274 6.56 19.89 8.56
N ARG A 275 6.38 19.14 7.47
CA ARG A 275 7.28 19.17 6.30
C ARG A 275 6.99 20.31 5.33
N SER A 276 5.73 20.71 5.18
CA SER A 276 5.32 21.73 4.19
C SER A 276 5.56 23.17 4.64
N THR A 277 5.79 23.41 5.94
CA THR A 277 6.02 24.75 6.50
C THR A 277 7.50 25.15 6.59
N GLY A 278 8.45 24.28 6.18
CA GLY A 278 9.86 24.40 6.52
C GLY A 278 10.90 24.47 5.39
N VAL A 279 10.53 24.51 4.11
CA VAL A 279 11.50 24.71 3.02
C VAL A 279 11.31 26.11 2.43
N PRO A 280 12.16 27.10 2.78
CA PRO A 280 12.18 28.36 2.07
C PRO A 280 12.55 28.10 0.60
N ASP A 281 11.86 28.76 -0.33
CA ASP A 281 12.29 28.81 -1.73
C ASP A 281 13.79 29.15 -1.79
N PRO A 282 14.62 28.42 -2.56
CA PRO A 282 16.03 28.75 -2.66
C PRO A 282 16.16 30.20 -3.14
N ASP A 283 16.95 30.98 -2.40
CA ASP A 283 17.24 32.38 -2.70
C ASP A 283 17.56 32.53 -4.19
N PRO A 284 16.81 33.32 -4.98
CA PRO A 284 17.04 33.48 -6.41
C PRO A 284 18.42 34.08 -6.74
N ASP A 285 19.16 34.60 -5.74
CA ASP A 285 20.54 35.05 -5.88
C ASP A 285 21.62 34.00 -5.54
N SER A 286 21.23 32.75 -5.22
CA SER A 286 22.16 31.62 -5.05
C SER A 286 22.69 31.10 -6.39
N ARG A 287 23.38 31.97 -7.14
CA ARG A 287 24.11 31.55 -8.34
C ARG A 287 25.18 30.55 -7.92
N PRO A 288 25.35 29.43 -8.65
CA PRO A 288 26.42 28.48 -8.35
C PRO A 288 27.74 29.22 -8.31
N VAL A 289 28.43 29.13 -7.17
CA VAL A 289 29.79 29.65 -7.04
C VAL A 289 30.60 28.96 -8.14
N PRO A 290 31.30 29.71 -9.02
CA PRO A 290 32.05 29.11 -10.10
C PRO A 290 33.02 28.08 -9.52
N ALA A 291 32.93 26.84 -10.02
CA ALA A 291 33.76 25.74 -9.57
C ALA A 291 35.24 26.13 -9.71
N LYS A 292 36.02 25.96 -8.65
CA LYS A 292 37.45 26.27 -8.65
C LYS A 292 38.22 24.97 -8.78
N PHE A 293 39.24 24.96 -9.64
CA PHE A 293 40.18 23.85 -9.73
C PHE A 293 40.98 23.71 -8.45
N SER A 294 41.09 22.48 -7.95
CA SER A 294 41.84 22.19 -6.73
C SER A 294 43.35 22.28 -6.95
N ASP A 295 44.11 22.50 -5.87
CA ASP A 295 45.58 22.56 -5.93
C ASP A 295 46.19 21.23 -6.41
N GLU A 296 45.48 20.12 -6.21
CA GLU A 296 45.86 18.80 -6.68
C GLU A 296 45.67 18.65 -8.19
N GLN A 297 44.57 19.19 -8.74
CA GLN A 297 44.36 19.27 -10.20
C GLN A 297 45.44 20.14 -10.87
N ARG A 298 45.79 21.29 -10.28
CA ARG A 298 46.89 22.14 -10.79
C ARG A 298 48.24 21.43 -10.77
N ARG A 299 48.54 20.71 -9.68
CA ARG A 299 49.80 19.96 -9.53
C ARG A 299 49.91 18.82 -10.53
N THR A 300 48.83 18.06 -10.70
CA THR A 300 48.76 16.93 -11.65
C THR A 300 48.93 17.42 -13.09
N PHE A 301 48.29 18.54 -13.43
CA PHE A 301 48.44 19.14 -14.75
C PHE A 301 49.85 19.71 -15.00
N ALA A 302 50.43 20.36 -13.98
CA ALA A 302 51.81 20.84 -14.03
C ALA A 302 52.82 19.72 -14.29
N GLU A 303 52.69 18.61 -13.57
CA GLU A 303 53.54 17.43 -13.75
C GLU A 303 53.41 16.83 -15.15
N ALA A 304 52.17 16.71 -15.67
CA ALA A 304 51.91 16.18 -17.00
C ALA A 304 52.43 17.07 -18.15
N THR A 305 52.55 18.38 -17.92
CA THR A 305 52.95 19.36 -18.94
C THR A 305 54.38 19.88 -18.79
N GLY A 306 55.07 19.52 -17.70
CA GLY A 306 56.40 20.03 -17.36
C GLY A 306 56.41 21.50 -16.92
N LEU A 307 55.26 22.04 -16.50
CA LEU A 307 55.13 23.40 -15.97
C LEU A 307 55.31 23.39 -14.45
N GLU A 308 55.74 24.51 -13.88
CA GLU A 308 55.72 24.71 -12.43
C GLU A 308 54.27 24.87 -11.95
N ALA A 309 53.91 24.23 -10.84
CA ALA A 309 52.52 24.19 -10.33
C ALA A 309 51.94 25.58 -10.01
N ASP A 310 52.77 26.54 -9.63
CA ASP A 310 52.37 27.94 -9.36
C ASP A 310 52.10 28.75 -10.64
N LYS A 311 52.41 28.20 -11.83
CA LYS A 311 52.14 28.81 -13.14
C LYS A 311 50.89 28.28 -13.83
N VAL A 312 50.27 27.22 -13.29
CA VAL A 312 49.04 26.64 -13.86
C VAL A 312 47.81 27.40 -13.37
N ASN A 313 47.22 28.19 -14.27
CA ASN A 313 45.98 28.94 -14.00
C ASN A 313 44.72 28.18 -14.46
N ASP A 314 43.54 28.67 -14.07
CA ASP A 314 42.25 28.02 -14.37
C ASP A 314 41.96 27.93 -15.87
N GLU A 315 42.34 28.96 -16.64
CA GLU A 315 42.14 28.97 -18.09
C GLU A 315 42.91 27.85 -18.79
N MET A 316 44.09 27.48 -18.27
CA MET A 316 44.87 26.36 -18.80
C MET A 316 44.22 25.01 -18.53
N LEU A 317 43.62 24.85 -17.34
CA LEU A 317 42.92 23.63 -16.95
C LEU A 317 41.59 23.45 -17.71
N GLU A 318 40.84 24.54 -17.88
CA GLU A 318 39.60 24.55 -18.68
C GLU A 318 39.89 24.20 -20.15
N LYS A 319 40.91 24.83 -20.76
CA LYS A 319 41.30 24.52 -22.15
C LYS A 319 41.81 23.08 -22.32
N ALA A 320 42.36 22.50 -21.27
CA ALA A 320 42.78 21.10 -21.25
C ALA A 320 41.64 20.12 -20.99
N GLY A 321 40.42 20.60 -20.74
CA GLY A 321 39.27 19.75 -20.46
C GLY A 321 39.35 19.05 -19.10
N VAL A 322 40.15 19.57 -18.16
CA VAL A 322 40.14 19.05 -16.79
C VAL A 322 38.78 19.41 -16.17
N PRO A 323 38.01 18.46 -15.63
CA PRO A 323 36.74 18.78 -14.99
C PRO A 323 37.01 19.49 -13.66
N ALA A 324 36.42 20.67 -13.44
CA ALA A 324 36.54 21.34 -12.15
C ALA A 324 35.90 20.49 -11.05
N GLU A 325 36.60 20.31 -9.94
CA GLU A 325 36.04 19.65 -8.76
C GLU A 325 34.89 20.51 -8.21
N ALA A 326 33.69 19.94 -8.14
CA ALA A 326 32.61 20.57 -7.42
C ALA A 326 33.00 20.58 -5.94
N GLY A 327 33.48 21.72 -5.45
CA GLY A 327 33.84 21.86 -4.04
C GLY A 327 32.66 21.41 -3.19
N GLU A 328 32.90 20.49 -2.25
CA GLU A 328 31.86 20.02 -1.34
C GLU A 328 31.17 21.26 -0.74
N PRO A 329 29.85 21.39 -0.91
CA PRO A 329 29.14 22.53 -0.37
C PRO A 329 29.41 22.52 1.13
N LYS A 330 30.01 23.61 1.64
CA LYS A 330 30.19 23.75 3.09
C LYS A 330 28.81 23.56 3.72
N PRO A 331 28.67 22.63 4.70
CA PRO A 331 27.38 22.36 5.30
C PRO A 331 26.81 23.68 5.79
N ASP A 332 25.62 24.00 5.30
CA ASP A 332 24.90 25.18 5.73
C ASP A 332 24.50 24.96 7.18
N PRO A 333 25.02 25.74 8.15
CA PRO A 333 24.71 25.56 9.56
C PRO A 333 23.21 25.71 9.83
N ALA A 334 22.44 26.36 8.96
CA ALA A 334 20.98 26.39 9.05
C ALA A 334 20.36 25.01 8.79
N ARG A 335 20.87 24.26 7.79
CA ARG A 335 20.41 22.90 7.49
C ARG A 335 20.80 21.91 8.58
N GLU A 336 21.99 22.04 9.16
CA GLU A 336 22.43 21.17 10.24
C GLU A 336 21.53 21.30 11.48
N ASN A 337 21.08 22.52 11.80
CA ASN A 337 20.10 22.74 12.88
C ASN A 337 18.72 22.18 12.54
N GLN A 338 18.25 22.33 11.29
CA GLN A 338 16.97 21.74 10.85
C GLN A 338 16.98 20.21 10.93
N ASP A 339 18.09 19.58 10.52
CA ASP A 339 18.26 18.13 10.63
C ASP A 339 18.28 17.65 12.08
N ALA A 340 18.89 18.42 12.99
CA ALA A 340 18.91 18.11 14.42
C ALA A 340 17.50 18.21 15.04
N ASP A 341 16.71 19.21 14.65
CA ASP A 341 15.34 19.37 15.14
C ASP A 341 14.42 18.28 14.59
N MET A 342 14.50 17.95 13.30
CA MET A 342 13.75 16.82 12.72
C MET A 342 14.10 15.48 13.37
N ARG A 343 15.37 15.25 13.74
CA ARG A 343 15.78 14.03 14.46
C ARG A 343 15.19 13.97 15.86
N ARG A 344 15.07 15.11 16.56
CA ARG A 344 14.44 15.18 17.89
C ARG A 344 12.95 14.88 17.79
N GLU A 345 12.27 15.49 16.82
CA GLU A 345 10.84 15.26 16.59
C GLU A 345 10.53 13.82 16.20
N LEU A 346 11.34 13.21 15.32
CA LEU A 346 11.21 11.79 14.97
C LEU A 346 11.43 10.87 16.17
N ALA A 347 12.29 11.25 17.12
CA ALA A 347 12.50 10.48 18.35
C ALA A 347 11.28 10.59 19.30
N GLU A 348 10.68 11.78 19.41
CA GLU A 348 9.45 12.00 20.17
C GLU A 348 8.27 11.20 19.60
N LEU A 349 8.04 11.27 18.29
CA LEU A 349 6.99 10.49 17.61
C LEU A 349 7.17 8.98 17.77
N ARG A 350 8.42 8.48 17.74
CA ARG A 350 8.69 7.06 18.00
C ARG A 350 8.32 6.68 19.43
N SER A 351 8.63 7.53 20.40
CA SER A 351 8.24 7.31 21.80
C SER A 351 6.72 7.26 21.96
N GLU A 352 5.98 8.18 21.34
CA GLU A 352 4.51 8.18 21.39
C GLU A 352 3.92 6.90 20.78
N VAL A 353 4.43 6.46 19.63
CA VAL A 353 3.98 5.21 18.99
C VAL A 353 4.24 3.99 19.88
N ASP A 354 5.37 3.94 20.57
CA ASP A 354 5.71 2.85 21.48
C ASP A 354 4.84 2.85 22.75
N ASP A 355 4.44 4.02 23.23
CA ASP A 355 3.49 4.16 24.34
C ASP A 355 2.07 3.73 23.92
N THR A 356 1.57 4.18 22.75
CA THR A 356 0.26 3.74 22.23
C THR A 356 0.21 2.24 21.96
N LYS A 357 1.30 1.64 21.45
CA LYS A 357 1.38 0.18 21.28
C LYS A 357 1.29 -0.56 22.61
N ARG A 358 1.89 0.00 23.67
CA ARG A 358 1.83 -0.57 25.02
C ARG A 358 0.41 -0.51 25.57
N GLU A 359 -0.26 0.63 25.45
CA GLU A 359 -1.66 0.79 25.85
C GLU A 359 -2.57 -0.19 25.12
N LEU A 360 -2.46 -0.29 23.79
CA LEU A 360 -3.26 -1.23 22.99
C LEU A 360 -2.98 -2.69 23.35
N HIS A 361 -1.73 -3.04 23.65
CA HIS A 361 -1.37 -4.39 24.12
C HIS A 361 -1.99 -4.70 25.48
N GLU A 362 -1.95 -3.74 26.41
CA GLU A 362 -2.59 -3.87 27.73
C GLU A 362 -4.11 -4.02 27.63
N GLU A 363 -4.76 -3.23 26.79
CA GLU A 363 -6.20 -3.33 26.53
C GLU A 363 -6.58 -4.70 25.96
N ARG A 364 -5.85 -5.17 24.93
CA ARG A 364 -6.09 -6.48 24.31
C ARG A 364 -5.85 -7.64 25.27
N ARG A 365 -4.80 -7.54 26.10
CA ARG A 365 -4.52 -8.52 27.16
C ARG A 365 -5.67 -8.56 28.16
N ASN A 366 -6.10 -7.39 28.65
CA ASN A 366 -7.18 -7.29 29.63
C ASN A 366 -8.49 -7.84 29.07
N ALA A 367 -8.88 -7.45 27.86
CA ALA A 367 -10.08 -7.96 27.20
C ALA A 367 -10.04 -9.48 27.05
N PHE A 368 -8.92 -10.03 26.57
CA PHE A 368 -8.72 -11.47 26.45
C PHE A 368 -8.87 -12.21 27.79
N VAL A 369 -8.26 -11.69 28.86
CA VAL A 369 -8.33 -12.31 30.19
C VAL A 369 -9.74 -12.22 30.78
N GLU A 370 -10.41 -11.09 30.63
CA GLU A 370 -11.81 -10.94 31.06
C GLU A 370 -12.73 -11.90 30.32
N ASP A 371 -12.58 -12.03 29.00
CA ASP A 371 -13.39 -12.94 28.21
C ASP A 371 -13.16 -14.40 28.60
N ALA A 372 -11.91 -14.78 28.90
CA ALA A 372 -11.58 -16.12 29.39
C ALA A 372 -12.20 -16.41 30.77
N ILE A 373 -12.26 -15.40 31.66
CA ILE A 373 -12.90 -15.52 32.98
C ILE A 373 -14.43 -15.59 32.83
N ARG A 374 -15.01 -14.70 32.03
CA ARG A 374 -16.45 -14.64 31.75
C ARG A 374 -16.95 -15.94 31.12
N ALA A 375 -16.18 -16.53 30.22
CA ALA A 375 -16.49 -17.83 29.62
C ALA A 375 -16.35 -19.02 30.59
N GLY A 376 -15.97 -18.79 31.86
CA GLY A 376 -15.76 -19.84 32.85
C GLY A 376 -14.57 -20.75 32.55
N LYS A 377 -13.70 -20.36 31.62
CA LYS A 377 -12.52 -21.14 31.23
C LYS A 377 -11.37 -20.97 32.22
N VAL A 378 -11.29 -19.80 32.85
CA VAL A 378 -10.22 -19.46 33.80
C VAL A 378 -10.84 -18.89 35.07
N LYS A 379 -10.36 -19.33 36.24
CA LYS A 379 -10.80 -18.75 37.53
C LYS A 379 -10.24 -17.33 37.69
N PRO A 380 -10.95 -16.37 38.32
CA PRO A 380 -10.43 -15.03 38.57
C PRO A 380 -9.07 -15.00 39.28
N GLY A 381 -8.84 -15.93 40.22
CA GLY A 381 -7.56 -16.07 40.92
C GLY A 381 -6.37 -16.50 40.04
N ALA A 382 -6.59 -16.83 38.77
CA ALA A 382 -5.56 -17.16 37.79
C ALA A 382 -5.27 -16.02 36.80
N ARG A 383 -5.93 -14.85 36.93
CA ARG A 383 -5.74 -13.65 36.09
C ARG A 383 -4.27 -13.32 35.85
N GLU A 384 -3.52 -13.08 36.91
CA GLU A 384 -2.11 -12.66 36.83
C GLU A 384 -1.23 -13.68 36.08
N LYS A 385 -1.55 -14.98 36.19
CA LYS A 385 -0.82 -16.02 35.45
C LYS A 385 -1.13 -15.98 33.97
N LEU A 386 -2.38 -15.72 33.60
CA LEU A 386 -2.81 -15.62 32.21
C LEU A 386 -2.28 -14.34 31.55
N GLU A 387 -2.28 -13.21 32.26
CA GLU A 387 -1.66 -11.97 31.81
C GLU A 387 -0.16 -12.16 31.54
N LYS A 388 0.58 -12.79 32.46
CA LYS A 388 2.00 -13.14 32.25
C LYS A 388 2.23 -14.10 31.10
N LEU A 389 1.31 -15.03 30.86
CA LEU A 389 1.39 -15.93 29.72
C LEU A 389 1.21 -15.16 28.41
N TYR A 390 0.22 -14.28 28.36
CA TYR A 390 -0.07 -13.42 27.20
C TYR A 390 1.07 -12.45 26.88
N ASP A 391 1.66 -11.82 27.90
CA ASP A 391 2.80 -10.91 27.74
C ASP A 391 4.06 -11.62 27.23
N ARG A 392 4.21 -12.91 27.55
CA ARG A 392 5.31 -13.74 27.05
C ARG A 392 5.05 -14.21 25.62
N ASP A 393 3.84 -14.65 25.34
CA ASP A 393 3.41 -15.22 24.06
C ASP A 393 1.88 -15.20 23.98
N ALA A 394 1.34 -14.24 23.21
CA ALA A 394 -0.10 -14.03 23.09
C ALA A 394 -0.80 -15.20 22.39
N ASP A 395 -0.14 -15.87 21.44
CA ASP A 395 -0.75 -16.97 20.68
C ASP A 395 -0.78 -18.24 21.52
N ALA A 396 0.30 -18.55 22.23
CA ALA A 396 0.31 -19.67 23.19
C ALA A 396 -0.71 -19.46 24.32
N ALA A 397 -0.95 -18.21 24.76
CA ALA A 397 -2.00 -17.90 25.73
C ALA A 397 -3.41 -18.18 25.17
N ARG A 398 -3.66 -17.80 23.91
CA ARG A 398 -4.94 -18.06 23.23
C ARG A 398 -5.18 -19.55 23.01
N GLU A 399 -4.18 -20.27 22.54
CA GLU A 399 -4.22 -21.73 22.36
C GLU A 399 -4.51 -22.43 23.70
N PHE A 400 -3.78 -22.04 24.76
CA PHE A 400 -4.01 -22.56 26.11
C PHE A 400 -5.46 -22.34 26.57
N VAL A 401 -6.03 -21.14 26.40
CA VAL A 401 -7.43 -20.87 26.76
C VAL A 401 -8.41 -21.60 25.84
N ALA A 402 -8.08 -21.81 24.57
CA ALA A 402 -8.93 -22.54 23.64
C ALA A 402 -9.11 -24.01 24.05
N GLU A 403 -8.05 -24.65 24.56
CA GLU A 403 -8.04 -26.04 25.02
C GLU A 403 -8.77 -26.26 26.36
N LEU A 404 -9.04 -25.21 27.14
CA LEU A 404 -9.76 -25.32 28.39
C LEU A 404 -11.27 -25.47 28.16
N ASP A 405 -11.83 -26.55 28.71
CA ASP A 405 -13.27 -26.74 28.82
C ASP A 405 -13.89 -25.66 29.71
N ALA A 406 -15.02 -25.10 29.27
CA ALA A 406 -15.77 -24.14 30.07
C ALA A 406 -16.33 -24.82 31.32
N ASN A 407 -16.08 -24.25 32.49
CA ASN A 407 -16.73 -24.67 33.72
C ASN A 407 -18.06 -23.90 33.86
N GLU A 408 -19.19 -24.58 33.69
CA GLU A 408 -20.52 -23.96 33.73
C GLU A 408 -20.81 -23.25 35.07
N ASP A 409 -20.28 -23.74 36.19
CA ASP A 409 -20.47 -23.07 37.48
C ASP A 409 -19.66 -21.77 37.56
N LEU A 410 -18.43 -21.74 37.02
CA LEU A 410 -17.66 -20.50 36.91
C LEU A 410 -18.27 -19.54 35.90
N ALA A 411 -18.74 -20.04 34.75
CA ALA A 411 -19.42 -19.23 33.75
C ALA A 411 -20.74 -18.66 34.32
N ARG A 412 -21.44 -19.40 35.20
CA ARG A 412 -22.62 -18.87 35.88
C ARG A 412 -22.27 -17.87 36.99
N GLU A 413 -21.20 -18.11 37.74
CA GLU A 413 -20.78 -17.23 38.84
C GLU A 413 -20.16 -15.92 38.36
N TYR A 414 -19.45 -15.95 37.23
CA TYR A 414 -18.67 -14.81 36.70
C TYR A 414 -19.06 -14.36 35.29
N GLY A 415 -19.84 -15.17 34.57
CA GLY A 415 -20.25 -14.91 33.18
C GLY A 415 -21.73 -14.61 32.98
N ALA A 416 -22.58 -14.91 33.97
CA ALA A 416 -24.00 -14.64 33.92
C ALA A 416 -24.31 -13.27 34.57
N ASP A 417 -24.87 -12.38 33.76
CA ASP A 417 -25.87 -11.39 34.18
C ASP A 417 -25.39 -10.03 34.73
N GLY A 418 -24.35 -9.45 34.12
CA GLY A 418 -24.17 -7.98 34.08
C GLY A 418 -25.20 -7.25 33.21
N GLN A 419 -26.32 -7.90 32.92
CA GLN A 419 -27.50 -7.35 32.25
C GLN A 419 -28.75 -7.58 33.11
N GLY A 420 -28.56 -7.65 34.44
CA GLY A 420 -29.66 -7.56 35.39
C GLY A 420 -30.04 -6.10 35.61
N ASP A 421 -31.21 -5.69 35.10
CA ASP A 421 -32.04 -4.55 35.56
C ASP A 421 -31.30 -3.30 36.10
N GLY A 422 -30.19 -2.92 35.47
CA GLY A 422 -29.41 -1.71 35.78
C GLY A 422 -29.94 -0.46 35.10
N ASP A 423 -31.10 -0.53 34.45
CA ASP A 423 -31.73 0.61 33.79
C ASP A 423 -32.07 1.71 34.80
N ASP A 424 -32.37 1.38 36.07
CA ASP A 424 -32.77 2.40 37.05
C ASP A 424 -31.59 3.28 37.53
N GLU A 425 -30.36 2.74 37.67
CA GLU A 425 -29.20 3.54 38.09
C GLU A 425 -28.54 4.30 36.93
N GLN A 426 -28.51 3.73 35.72
CA GLN A 426 -28.03 4.47 34.54
C GLN A 426 -29.01 5.58 34.13
N ASP A 427 -30.32 5.39 34.30
CA ASP A 427 -31.29 6.47 34.12
C ASP A 427 -31.09 7.60 35.13
N GLU A 428 -30.80 7.29 36.40
CA GLU A 428 -30.56 8.33 37.41
C GLU A 428 -29.26 9.11 37.14
N ILE A 429 -28.19 8.42 36.70
CA ILE A 429 -26.93 9.08 36.33
C ILE A 429 -27.11 9.91 35.04
N SER A 430 -27.82 9.40 34.03
CA SER A 430 -28.12 10.14 32.80
C SER A 430 -28.98 11.37 33.08
N LYS A 431 -30.03 11.23 33.91
CA LYS A 431 -30.88 12.37 34.34
C LYS A 431 -30.10 13.40 35.14
N ALA A 432 -29.17 12.97 36.00
CA ALA A 432 -28.31 13.90 36.75
C ALA A 432 -27.34 14.65 35.83
N TYR A 433 -26.79 13.98 34.81
CA TYR A 433 -25.90 14.58 33.83
C TYR A 433 -26.64 15.57 32.91
N GLU A 434 -27.81 15.20 32.41
CA GLU A 434 -28.68 16.07 31.59
C GLU A 434 -29.12 17.32 32.36
N ALA A 435 -29.44 17.17 33.66
CA ALA A 435 -29.80 18.30 34.52
C ALA A 435 -28.62 19.26 34.76
N ASP A 436 -27.40 18.76 34.94
CA ASP A 436 -26.19 19.59 35.09
C ASP A 436 -25.86 20.34 33.78
N MET A 437 -25.96 19.65 32.63
CA MET A 437 -25.77 20.26 31.31
C MET A 437 -26.81 21.35 31.02
N ALA A 438 -28.09 21.09 31.31
CA ALA A 438 -29.17 22.05 31.17
C ALA A 438 -28.91 23.32 32.01
N ALA A 439 -28.47 23.13 33.26
CA ALA A 439 -28.14 24.23 34.17
C ALA A 439 -26.96 25.07 33.67
N ARG A 440 -25.91 24.44 33.12
CA ARG A 440 -24.74 25.16 32.56
C ARG A 440 -25.09 25.97 31.31
N HIS A 441 -26.03 25.49 30.50
CA HIS A 441 -26.42 26.13 29.25
C HIS A 441 -27.66 27.02 29.36
N GLY A 442 -28.31 27.07 30.52
CA GLY A 442 -29.49 27.92 30.77
C GLY A 442 -30.73 27.51 29.97
N VAL A 443 -30.80 26.24 29.56
CA VAL A 443 -31.91 25.63 28.81
C VAL A 443 -32.59 24.58 29.67
N LYS A 444 -33.81 24.17 29.33
CA LYS A 444 -34.45 23.06 30.04
C LYS A 444 -33.88 21.72 29.58
N PRO A 445 -33.85 20.68 30.44
CA PRO A 445 -33.39 19.34 30.03
C PRO A 445 -34.13 18.79 28.79
N GLU A 446 -35.43 19.10 28.65
CA GLU A 446 -36.21 18.66 27.48
C GLU A 446 -35.84 19.37 26.16
N GLU A 447 -35.04 20.45 26.23
CA GLU A 447 -34.61 21.26 25.07
C GLU A 447 -33.18 20.92 24.60
N LEU A 448 -32.52 19.92 25.22
CA LEU A 448 -31.15 19.49 24.90
C LEU A 448 -31.04 18.46 23.75
N ILE A 449 -32.18 17.96 23.24
CA ILE A 449 -32.26 16.97 22.14
C ILE A 449 -32.49 17.65 20.80
#